data_AF-D9URY8-F1
#
_entry.id   AF-D9URY8-F1
#
_cell.length_a   1.000
_cell.length_b   1.000
_cell.length_c   1.000
_cell.angle_alpha   90.00
_cell.angle_beta   90.00
_cell.angle_gamma   90.00
#
_symmetry.space_group_name_H-M   'P 1'
#
loop_
_entity.id
_entity.type
_entity.pdbx_description
1 polymer ?
#
loop_
_entity_poly.entity_id
_entity_poly.type
_entity_poly.pdbx_seq_one_letter_code
_entity_poly.pdbx_strand_id
1 'polypeptide(L)'
;MAPAHRARREGGDRVSAAPVYGYTFAEGREAELPALREVVASFPDALDAWRPAWRRVLLAGIGASGAALASPLYALREAGVDASRTDCSDQPSVLGGPDMVLALSQSGRSRETTDLVARFRAAGVPTAALTNAATSPLKDAAGTTYSVGDHPDSRVSTVGFVVTYAALGMLTDQLTRGHAHPGWAHVAEAVEETLSGAAGALADFAAGPLARGSLDVVASAPQLTTAEAVALLFREGPLVPATACGTRTYLHGPMDVASAGTSHVVIGAEREAALARQLTQKPTGS
;
A
#
# COMPACT_ATOMS: atom_id res chain seq x y z
N MET A 1 53.02 -36.09 25.10
CA MET A 1 51.89 -36.16 26.05
C MET A 1 50.89 -35.08 25.68
N ALA A 2 49.71 -35.49 25.22
CA ALA A 2 48.56 -34.64 24.92
C ALA A 2 47.80 -34.29 26.23
N PRO A 3 46.68 -33.53 26.25
CA PRO A 3 45.99 -32.88 25.12
C PRO A 3 45.47 -31.45 25.38
N ALA A 4 45.04 -30.85 24.26
CA ALA A 4 44.22 -29.65 24.14
C ALA A 4 42.79 -29.84 24.68
N HIS A 5 42.25 -28.82 25.35
CA HIS A 5 40.82 -28.70 25.63
C HIS A 5 40.16 -27.72 24.66
N ARG A 6 39.36 -28.27 23.77
CA ARG A 6 38.52 -27.59 22.78
C ARG A 6 37.20 -27.23 23.46
N ALA A 7 36.99 -25.96 23.80
CA ALA A 7 35.68 -25.48 24.25
C ALA A 7 34.77 -25.29 23.04
N ARG A 8 33.70 -26.10 22.98
CA ARG A 8 32.58 -25.97 22.04
C ARG A 8 31.98 -24.56 22.19
N ARG A 9 31.98 -23.78 21.11
CA ARG A 9 31.00 -22.70 20.95
C ARG A 9 29.69 -23.36 20.55
N GLU A 10 28.74 -23.36 21.47
CA GLU A 10 27.35 -23.72 21.19
C GLU A 10 26.81 -22.69 20.19
N GLY A 11 26.57 -23.17 18.97
CA GLY A 11 25.80 -22.45 17.98
C GLY A 11 24.37 -22.35 18.48
N GLY A 12 24.03 -21.21 19.07
CA GLY A 12 22.65 -20.83 19.27
C GLY A 12 22.00 -20.71 17.89
N ASP A 13 21.07 -21.63 17.62
CA ASP A 13 20.13 -21.56 16.51
C ASP A 13 19.49 -20.17 16.50
N ARG A 14 20.00 -19.28 15.64
CA ARG A 14 19.19 -18.19 15.15
C ARG A 14 18.22 -18.81 14.17
N VAL A 15 17.08 -19.25 14.69
CA VAL A 15 15.88 -19.40 13.87
C VAL A 15 15.54 -17.99 13.40
N SER A 16 16.14 -17.57 12.28
CA SER A 16 15.56 -16.47 11.51
C SER A 16 14.22 -17.01 11.04
N ALA A 17 13.12 -16.50 11.60
CA ALA A 17 11.79 -16.79 11.10
C ALA A 17 11.84 -16.59 9.57
N ALA A 18 11.54 -17.67 8.84
CA ALA A 18 11.55 -17.65 7.39
C ALA A 18 10.68 -16.49 6.90
N PRO A 19 11.02 -15.83 5.78
CA PRO A 19 10.16 -14.81 5.23
C PRO A 19 8.76 -15.38 4.99
N VAL A 20 7.72 -14.60 5.31
CA VAL A 20 6.31 -14.91 5.03
C VAL A 20 6.06 -14.73 3.53
N TYR A 21 6.79 -15.46 2.69
CA TYR A 21 6.62 -15.48 1.24
C TYR A 21 6.34 -16.92 0.83
N GLY A 22 5.06 -17.25 0.71
CA GLY A 22 4.61 -18.59 0.32
C GLY A 22 4.51 -18.78 -1.19
N TYR A 23 4.57 -17.68 -1.95
CA TYR A 23 4.41 -17.70 -3.40
C TYR A 23 5.62 -17.12 -4.14
N THR A 24 5.92 -17.68 -5.31
CA THR A 24 6.57 -16.95 -6.39
C THR A 24 5.68 -15.82 -6.89
N PHE A 25 6.23 -14.87 -7.66
CA PHE A 25 5.40 -13.79 -8.21
C PHE A 25 4.27 -14.33 -9.11
N ALA A 26 4.54 -15.36 -9.92
CA ALA A 26 3.54 -15.97 -10.80
C ALA A 26 2.41 -16.64 -10.01
N GLU A 27 2.73 -17.47 -9.01
CA GLU A 27 1.73 -18.08 -8.13
C GLU A 27 0.92 -17.00 -7.39
N GLY A 28 1.59 -15.94 -6.93
CA GLY A 28 0.94 -14.80 -6.30
C GLY A 28 -0.07 -14.13 -7.22
N ARG A 29 0.30 -13.90 -8.49
CA ARG A 29 -0.57 -13.31 -9.53
C ARG A 29 -1.80 -14.17 -9.82
N GLU A 30 -1.68 -15.49 -9.80
CA GLU A 30 -2.80 -16.42 -9.99
C GLU A 30 -3.75 -16.43 -8.77
N ALA A 31 -3.20 -16.22 -7.57
CA ALA A 31 -3.96 -16.25 -6.31
C ALA A 31 -4.66 -14.92 -5.95
N GLU A 32 -4.34 -13.81 -6.62
CA GLU A 32 -4.88 -12.49 -6.29
C GLU A 32 -6.42 -12.40 -6.38
N LEU A 33 -7.00 -12.80 -7.52
CA LEU A 33 -8.44 -12.67 -7.74
C LEU A 33 -9.26 -13.59 -6.81
N PRO A 34 -8.90 -14.87 -6.60
CA PRO A 34 -9.55 -15.70 -5.59
C PRO A 34 -9.50 -15.09 -4.18
N ALA A 35 -8.33 -14.62 -3.73
CA ALA A 35 -8.18 -14.02 -2.41
C ALA A 35 -8.96 -12.70 -2.26
N LEU A 36 -8.97 -11.87 -3.32
CA LEU A 36 -9.75 -10.64 -3.35
C LEU A 36 -11.25 -10.91 -3.21
N ARG A 37 -11.79 -11.92 -3.92
CA ARG A 37 -13.20 -12.33 -3.79
C ARG A 37 -13.54 -12.78 -2.37
N GLU A 38 -12.67 -13.58 -1.75
CA GLU A 38 -12.84 -14.04 -0.37
C GLU A 38 -12.89 -12.89 0.63
N VAL A 39 -11.94 -11.95 0.54
CA VAL A 39 -11.85 -10.82 1.48
C VAL A 39 -13.01 -9.85 1.27
N VAL A 40 -13.38 -9.54 0.03
CA VAL A 40 -14.55 -8.69 -0.26
C VAL A 40 -15.84 -9.29 0.32
N ALA A 41 -16.00 -10.61 0.28
CA ALA A 41 -17.20 -11.27 0.79
C ALA A 41 -17.26 -11.31 2.33
N SER A 42 -16.11 -11.48 2.99
CA SER A 42 -16.05 -11.75 4.44
C SER A 42 -15.70 -10.53 5.31
N PHE A 43 -14.93 -9.58 4.78
CA PHE A 43 -14.44 -8.45 5.56
C PHE A 43 -15.53 -7.48 6.04
N PRO A 44 -16.65 -7.24 5.31
CA PRO A 44 -17.74 -6.41 5.81
C PRO A 44 -18.26 -6.85 7.18
N ASP A 45 -18.34 -8.16 7.45
CA ASP A 45 -18.79 -8.69 8.75
C ASP A 45 -17.85 -8.32 9.90
N ALA A 46 -16.56 -8.13 9.60
CA ALA A 46 -15.56 -7.69 10.58
C ALA A 46 -15.70 -6.18 10.93
N LEU A 47 -16.40 -5.39 10.11
CA LEU A 47 -16.56 -3.95 10.27
C LEU A 47 -17.74 -3.55 11.17
N ASP A 48 -18.66 -4.47 11.46
CA ASP A 48 -19.94 -4.15 12.10
C ASP A 48 -19.85 -3.75 13.57
N ALA A 49 -18.71 -3.96 14.23
CA ALA A 49 -18.48 -3.55 15.61
C ALA A 49 -17.93 -2.11 15.75
N TRP A 50 -17.61 -1.41 14.66
CA TRP A 50 -16.83 -0.17 14.72
C TRP A 50 -17.58 1.01 14.10
N ARG A 51 -18.04 1.94 14.96
CA ARG A 51 -18.71 3.19 14.55
C ARG A 51 -18.23 4.38 15.39
N PRO A 52 -16.94 4.73 15.34
CA PRO A 52 -16.47 5.88 16.10
C PRO A 52 -16.69 7.20 15.35
N ALA A 53 -17.04 8.25 16.09
CA ALA A 53 -17.16 9.62 15.58
C ALA A 53 -15.79 10.34 15.63
N TRP A 54 -14.76 9.77 14.99
CA TRP A 54 -13.44 10.39 14.93
C TRP A 54 -13.45 11.60 14.01
N ARG A 55 -12.84 12.69 14.46
CA ARG A 55 -12.69 13.90 13.66
C ARG A 55 -11.26 14.07 13.15
N ARG A 56 -10.27 13.46 13.80
CA ARG A 56 -8.83 13.63 13.50
C ARG A 56 -8.09 12.31 13.42
N VAL A 57 -7.98 11.77 12.20
CA VAL A 57 -7.43 10.44 11.96
C VAL A 57 -5.99 10.54 11.46
N LEU A 58 -5.06 9.86 12.14
CA LEU A 58 -3.71 9.63 11.64
C LEU A 58 -3.65 8.25 10.97
N LEU A 59 -3.37 8.24 9.67
CA LEU A 59 -3.05 7.06 8.90
C LEU A 59 -1.55 6.77 9.02
N ALA A 60 -1.18 5.58 9.47
CA ALA A 60 0.22 5.21 9.70
C ALA A 60 0.60 3.94 8.94
N GLY A 61 1.65 4.01 8.14
CA GLY A 61 2.16 2.84 7.42
C GLY A 61 3.46 3.18 6.68
N ILE A 62 4.32 2.19 6.52
CA ILE A 62 5.63 2.36 5.87
C ILE A 62 5.72 1.49 4.61
N GLY A 63 6.52 1.92 3.62
CA GLY A 63 6.68 1.20 2.35
C GLY A 63 5.36 1.06 1.59
N ALA A 64 5.04 -0.14 1.11
CA ALA A 64 3.79 -0.42 0.38
C ALA A 64 2.54 -0.11 1.21
N SER A 65 2.59 -0.28 2.53
CA SER A 65 1.49 0.12 3.42
C SER A 65 1.35 1.65 3.51
N GLY A 66 2.46 2.41 3.49
CA GLY A 66 2.41 3.86 3.39
C GLY A 66 1.80 4.35 2.07
N ALA A 67 2.21 3.72 0.97
CA ALA A 67 1.66 3.98 -0.37
C ALA A 67 0.15 3.70 -0.45
N ALA A 68 -0.31 2.61 0.17
CA ALA A 68 -1.71 2.21 0.18
C ALA A 68 -2.65 3.23 0.84
N LEU A 69 -2.14 4.09 1.74
CA LEU A 69 -2.92 5.07 2.49
C LEU A 69 -3.23 6.37 1.73
N ALA A 70 -2.66 6.57 0.54
CA ALA A 70 -2.77 7.84 -0.19
C ALA A 70 -4.21 8.16 -0.67
N SER A 71 -4.89 7.21 -1.30
CA SER A 71 -6.29 7.35 -1.73
C SER A 71 -7.28 7.38 -0.54
N PRO A 72 -7.14 6.51 0.49
CA PRO A 72 -7.90 6.64 1.74
C PRO A 72 -7.79 8.01 2.41
N LEU A 73 -6.59 8.60 2.42
CA LEU A 73 -6.38 9.96 2.93
C LEU A 73 -7.25 10.98 2.19
N TYR A 74 -7.29 10.90 0.86
CA TYR A 74 -8.15 11.77 0.05
C TYR A 74 -9.63 11.57 0.40
N ALA A 75 -10.10 10.31 0.44
CA ALA A 75 -11.50 9.99 0.70
C ALA A 75 -11.97 10.46 2.10
N LEU A 76 -11.14 10.29 3.12
CA LEU A 76 -11.43 10.80 4.47
C LEU A 76 -11.55 12.33 4.48
N ARG A 77 -10.62 13.03 3.84
CA ARG A 77 -10.65 14.51 3.75
C ARG A 77 -11.85 15.02 2.96
N GLU A 78 -12.20 14.33 1.86
CA GLU A 78 -13.38 14.64 1.07
C GLU A 78 -14.68 14.48 1.89
N ALA A 79 -14.71 13.51 2.81
CA ALA A 79 -15.80 13.32 3.76
C ALA A 79 -15.77 14.29 4.97
N GLY A 80 -14.84 15.24 5.00
CA GLY A 80 -14.72 16.24 6.08
C GLY A 80 -13.98 15.77 7.34
N VAL A 81 -13.28 14.63 7.27
CA VAL A 81 -12.40 14.16 8.35
C VAL A 81 -11.05 14.87 8.24
N ASP A 82 -10.55 15.42 9.34
CA ASP A 82 -9.19 15.97 9.42
C ASP A 82 -8.18 14.81 9.49
N ALA A 83 -7.85 14.29 8.31
CA ALA A 83 -6.94 13.16 8.18
C ALA A 83 -5.52 13.60 7.80
N SER A 84 -4.52 12.91 8.35
CA SER A 84 -3.11 13.02 7.99
C SER A 84 -2.50 11.65 7.78
N ARG A 85 -1.35 11.57 7.10
CA ARG A 85 -0.61 10.32 6.90
C ARG A 85 0.84 10.47 7.33
N THR A 86 1.44 9.38 7.79
CA THR A 86 2.86 9.31 8.20
C THR A 86 3.49 7.98 7.79
N ASP A 87 4.80 8.00 7.56
CA ASP A 87 5.64 6.81 7.33
C ASP A 87 6.09 6.11 8.63
N CYS A 88 5.54 6.56 9.76
CA CYS A 88 5.80 6.12 11.13
C CYS A 88 7.13 6.58 11.74
N SER A 89 8.16 6.85 10.94
CA SER A 89 9.55 6.90 11.39
C SER A 89 9.84 8.15 12.24
N ASP A 90 9.24 9.28 11.88
CA ASP A 90 9.51 10.58 12.51
C ASP A 90 8.25 11.27 13.04
N GLN A 91 7.21 10.51 13.39
CA GLN A 91 5.96 11.09 13.89
C GLN A 91 6.03 11.40 15.39
N PRO A 92 6.02 12.69 15.80
CA PRO A 92 5.94 13.04 17.21
C PRO A 92 4.51 12.82 17.75
N SER A 93 4.42 12.48 19.03
CA SER A 93 3.18 12.47 19.79
C SER A 93 3.02 13.83 20.50
N VAL A 94 2.15 14.71 19.98
CA VAL A 94 1.96 16.08 20.50
C VAL A 94 0.54 16.30 21.06
N LEU A 95 0.41 17.27 21.98
CA LEU A 95 -0.88 17.78 22.48
C LEU A 95 -1.72 18.33 21.32
N GLY A 96 -2.99 17.92 21.26
CA GLY A 96 -3.84 18.18 20.09
C GLY A 96 -3.60 17.22 18.93
N GLY A 97 -2.92 16.08 19.15
CA GLY A 97 -2.74 15.01 18.18
C GLY A 97 -4.04 14.33 17.70
N PRO A 98 -3.93 13.26 16.91
CA PRO A 98 -5.09 12.53 16.39
C PRO A 98 -5.99 12.02 17.53
N ASP A 99 -7.29 11.94 17.28
CA ASP A 99 -8.23 11.21 18.15
C ASP A 99 -8.29 9.71 17.80
N MET A 100 -7.66 9.31 16.68
CA MET A 100 -7.52 7.92 16.26
C MET A 100 -6.26 7.71 15.41
N VAL A 101 -5.55 6.59 15.63
CA VAL A 101 -4.51 6.11 14.72
C VAL A 101 -4.97 4.83 14.02
N LEU A 102 -5.09 4.89 12.70
CA LEU A 102 -5.29 3.71 11.86
C LEU A 102 -3.96 3.31 11.23
N ALA A 103 -3.41 2.20 11.69
CA ALA A 103 -2.16 1.64 11.21
C ALA A 103 -2.39 0.56 10.15
N LEU A 104 -1.55 0.55 9.12
CA LEU A 104 -1.52 -0.46 8.08
C LEU A 104 -0.16 -1.16 8.07
N SER A 105 -0.18 -2.48 8.16
CA SER A 105 1.01 -3.31 7.96
C SER A 105 0.59 -4.71 7.56
N GLN A 106 0.81 -5.08 6.29
CA GLN A 106 0.48 -6.41 5.76
C GLN A 106 1.00 -7.52 6.68
N SER A 107 2.30 -7.52 7.01
CA SER A 107 2.90 -8.57 7.83
C SER A 107 2.67 -8.40 9.35
N GLY A 108 2.14 -7.25 9.77
CA GLY A 108 2.06 -6.79 11.16
C GLY A 108 3.39 -6.72 11.93
N ARG A 109 4.55 -6.83 11.25
CA ARG A 109 5.88 -6.94 11.89
C ARG A 109 6.78 -5.70 11.72
N SER A 110 6.30 -4.66 11.04
CA SER A 110 7.04 -3.39 10.94
C SER A 110 7.27 -2.81 12.33
N ARG A 111 8.54 -2.57 12.70
CA ARG A 111 8.90 -2.01 14.00
C ARG A 111 8.44 -0.57 14.09
N GLU A 112 8.65 0.20 13.03
CA GLU A 112 8.26 1.60 12.92
C GLU A 112 6.75 1.76 13.15
N THR A 113 5.93 0.91 12.51
CA THR A 113 4.47 0.93 12.70
C THR A 113 4.07 0.47 14.09
N THR A 114 4.67 -0.61 14.61
CA THR A 114 4.35 -1.17 15.93
C THR A 114 4.70 -0.18 17.05
N ASP A 115 5.88 0.44 16.97
CA ASP A 115 6.36 1.42 17.95
C ASP A 115 5.48 2.68 17.94
N LEU A 116 5.11 3.18 16.76
CA LEU A 116 4.18 4.31 16.66
C LEU A 116 2.85 3.99 17.34
N VAL A 117 2.24 2.85 17.02
CA VAL A 117 0.96 2.43 17.60
C VAL A 117 1.05 2.28 19.11
N ALA A 118 2.11 1.62 19.61
CA ALA A 118 2.34 1.46 21.05
C ALA A 118 2.46 2.81 21.76
N ARG A 119 3.19 3.77 21.18
CA ARG A 119 3.33 5.13 21.75
C ARG A 119 1.99 5.86 21.82
N PHE A 120 1.20 5.85 20.74
CA PHE A 120 -0.11 6.52 20.73
C PHE A 120 -1.11 5.84 21.68
N ARG A 121 -1.12 4.51 21.75
CA ARG A 121 -1.95 3.78 22.70
C ARG A 121 -1.57 4.09 24.15
N ALA A 122 -0.28 4.15 24.47
CA ALA A 122 0.19 4.53 25.80
C ALA A 122 -0.19 5.96 26.18
N ALA A 123 -0.31 6.86 25.20
CA ALA A 123 -0.83 8.21 25.37
C ALA A 123 -2.37 8.30 25.46
N GLY A 124 -3.07 7.16 25.47
CA GLY A 124 -4.53 7.10 25.57
C GLY A 124 -5.27 7.34 24.25
N VAL A 125 -4.58 7.37 23.12
CA VAL A 125 -5.21 7.53 21.79
C VAL A 125 -5.72 6.17 21.29
N PRO A 126 -7.00 6.08 20.90
CA PRO A 126 -7.55 4.92 20.20
C PRO A 126 -6.70 4.51 18.99
N THR A 127 -6.43 3.20 18.86
CA THR A 127 -5.60 2.64 17.81
C THR A 127 -6.29 1.45 17.17
N ALA A 128 -6.29 1.39 15.84
CA ALA A 128 -6.67 0.22 15.07
C ALA A 128 -5.55 -0.15 14.11
N ALA A 129 -5.39 -1.45 13.86
CA ALA A 129 -4.48 -1.97 12.86
C ALA A 129 -5.24 -2.77 11.80
N LEU A 130 -4.85 -2.64 10.54
CA LEU A 130 -5.23 -3.54 9.46
C LEU A 130 -4.00 -4.34 9.03
N THR A 131 -4.12 -5.66 9.06
CA THR A 131 -3.02 -6.60 8.76
C THR A 131 -3.51 -7.72 7.85
N ASN A 132 -2.57 -8.38 7.17
CA ASN A 132 -2.76 -9.71 6.59
C ASN A 132 -2.01 -10.74 7.45
N ALA A 133 -2.19 -10.64 8.77
CA ALA A 133 -1.54 -11.50 9.75
C ALA A 133 -2.44 -11.68 10.99
N ALA A 134 -3.03 -12.85 11.20
CA ALA A 134 -3.87 -13.11 12.37
C ALA A 134 -3.08 -13.08 13.69
N THR A 135 -1.75 -13.24 13.63
CA THR A 135 -0.85 -13.03 14.76
C THR A 135 0.34 -12.18 14.32
N SER A 136 0.62 -11.10 15.07
CA SER A 136 1.74 -10.20 14.78
C SER A 136 2.01 -9.25 15.95
N PRO A 137 3.23 -8.69 16.07
CA PRO A 137 3.52 -7.67 17.08
C PRO A 137 2.56 -6.47 17.02
N LEU A 138 2.16 -6.05 15.82
CA LEU A 138 1.21 -4.96 15.65
C LEU A 138 -0.18 -5.27 16.22
N LYS A 139 -0.65 -6.52 16.09
CA LYS A 139 -1.92 -6.96 16.69
C LYS A 139 -1.91 -6.78 18.21
N ASP A 140 -0.81 -7.13 18.85
CA ASP A 140 -0.68 -7.03 20.30
C ASP A 140 -0.57 -5.56 20.74
N ALA A 141 0.09 -4.72 19.93
CA ALA A 141 0.25 -3.30 20.18
C ALA A 141 -1.04 -2.49 19.98
N ALA A 142 -1.87 -2.80 18.99
CA ALA A 142 -3.07 -2.04 18.67
C ALA A 142 -4.24 -2.31 19.62
N GLY A 143 -5.12 -1.33 19.83
CA GLY A 143 -6.35 -1.47 20.62
C GLY A 143 -7.41 -2.31 19.90
N THR A 144 -7.46 -2.23 18.58
CA THR A 144 -8.32 -3.04 17.71
C THR A 144 -7.50 -3.53 16.52
N THR A 145 -7.74 -4.74 16.04
CA THR A 145 -7.04 -5.28 14.87
C THR A 145 -8.03 -5.94 13.93
N TYR A 146 -7.96 -5.58 12.65
CA TYR A 146 -8.62 -6.23 11.54
C TYR A 146 -7.58 -7.05 10.78
N SER A 147 -7.86 -8.34 10.60
CA SER A 147 -7.03 -9.22 9.78
C SER A 147 -7.79 -9.56 8.50
N VAL A 148 -7.09 -9.65 7.38
CA VAL A 148 -7.64 -10.16 6.12
C VAL A 148 -7.34 -11.65 5.87
N GLY A 149 -6.82 -12.40 6.85
CA GLY A 149 -6.84 -13.87 6.79
C GLY A 149 -5.53 -14.62 6.47
N ASP A 150 -4.37 -14.01 6.70
CA ASP A 150 -3.03 -14.64 6.52
C ASP A 150 -2.75 -15.15 5.09
N HIS A 151 -3.25 -14.45 4.07
CA HIS A 151 -3.01 -14.84 2.69
C HIS A 151 -1.51 -14.87 2.37
N PRO A 152 -0.99 -15.99 1.80
CA PRO A 152 0.40 -16.05 1.35
C PRO A 152 0.67 -15.00 0.28
N ASP A 153 1.89 -14.48 0.27
CA ASP A 153 2.29 -13.45 -0.67
C ASP A 153 3.61 -13.78 -1.35
N SER A 154 3.95 -13.01 -2.38
CA SER A 154 5.26 -13.07 -3.02
C SER A 154 6.20 -11.98 -2.50
N ARG A 155 7.50 -12.08 -2.82
CA ARG A 155 8.53 -11.15 -2.34
C ARG A 155 8.18 -9.68 -2.63
N VAL A 156 7.66 -9.44 -3.83
CA VAL A 156 7.10 -8.16 -4.24
C VAL A 156 5.60 -8.32 -4.16
N SER A 157 4.96 -7.61 -3.23
CA SER A 157 3.59 -7.93 -2.81
C SER A 157 2.62 -8.01 -4.00
N THR A 158 1.90 -9.13 -4.10
CA THR A 158 0.83 -9.38 -5.07
C THR A 158 -0.49 -9.51 -4.33
N VAL A 159 -0.71 -10.67 -3.70
CA VAL A 159 -1.94 -11.00 -2.99
C VAL A 159 -2.13 -10.05 -1.82
N GLY A 160 -1.08 -9.90 -1.00
CA GLY A 160 -1.12 -9.11 0.21
C GLY A 160 -1.53 -7.66 -0.04
N PHE A 161 -1.07 -7.06 -1.14
CA PHE A 161 -1.44 -5.71 -1.53
C PHE A 161 -2.93 -5.62 -1.90
N VAL A 162 -3.42 -6.46 -2.81
CA VAL A 162 -4.81 -6.36 -3.31
C VAL A 162 -5.83 -6.61 -2.20
N VAL A 163 -5.62 -7.62 -1.35
CA VAL A 163 -6.56 -7.91 -0.26
C VAL A 163 -6.55 -6.84 0.81
N THR A 164 -5.35 -6.35 1.18
CA THR A 164 -5.21 -5.32 2.21
C THR A 164 -5.76 -3.98 1.72
N TYR A 165 -5.56 -3.66 0.43
CA TYR A 165 -6.08 -2.42 -0.15
C TYR A 165 -7.61 -2.45 -0.29
N ALA A 166 -8.20 -3.57 -0.68
CA ALA A 166 -9.66 -3.73 -0.71
C ALA A 166 -10.26 -3.60 0.69
N ALA A 167 -9.68 -4.26 1.70
CA ALA A 167 -10.08 -4.13 3.09
C ALA A 167 -9.95 -2.69 3.61
N LEU A 168 -8.85 -2.00 3.28
CA LEU A 168 -8.66 -0.59 3.63
C LEU A 168 -9.70 0.32 2.97
N GLY A 169 -10.07 0.03 1.72
CA GLY A 169 -11.15 0.73 1.02
C GLY A 169 -12.51 0.54 1.68
N MET A 170 -12.88 -0.70 2.01
CA MET A 170 -14.10 -1.02 2.77
C MET A 170 -14.11 -0.36 4.15
N LEU A 171 -12.97 -0.36 4.85
CA LEU A 171 -12.81 0.35 6.13
C LEU A 171 -12.94 1.87 5.98
N THR A 172 -12.45 2.42 4.88
CA THR A 172 -12.58 3.86 4.57
C THR A 172 -14.03 4.22 4.28
N ASP A 173 -14.75 3.39 3.53
CA ASP A 173 -16.20 3.55 3.32
C ASP A 173 -16.96 3.47 4.64
N GLN A 174 -16.58 2.55 5.51
CA GLN A 174 -17.16 2.41 6.83
C GLN A 174 -16.98 3.68 7.67
N LEU A 175 -15.80 4.29 7.63
CA LEU A 175 -15.48 5.52 8.35
C LEU A 175 -16.16 6.78 7.77
N THR A 176 -16.40 6.80 6.46
CA THR A 176 -16.94 7.98 5.76
C THR A 176 -18.45 7.92 5.55
N ARG A 177 -19.03 6.73 5.37
CA ARG A 177 -20.43 6.50 5.00
C ARG A 177 -21.19 5.60 5.98
N GLY A 178 -20.49 4.97 6.94
CA GLY A 178 -21.10 4.06 7.91
C GLY A 178 -21.41 2.66 7.37
N HIS A 179 -21.04 2.35 6.13
CA HIS A 179 -21.15 1.02 5.51
C HIS A 179 -20.15 0.89 4.35
N ALA A 180 -19.70 -0.33 4.06
CA ALA A 180 -18.93 -0.63 2.85
C ALA A 180 -19.79 -0.44 1.59
N HIS A 181 -19.24 0.16 0.52
CA HIS A 181 -19.99 0.36 -0.72
C HIS A 181 -20.32 -0.98 -1.40
N PRO A 182 -21.56 -1.22 -1.87
CA PRO A 182 -21.95 -2.50 -2.47
C PRO A 182 -21.17 -2.86 -3.75
N GLY A 183 -20.55 -1.86 -4.40
CA GLY A 183 -19.67 -2.06 -5.55
C GLY A 183 -18.42 -2.90 -5.27
N TRP A 184 -17.99 -3.06 -4.00
CA TRP A 184 -16.87 -3.94 -3.67
C TRP A 184 -17.09 -5.36 -4.17
N ALA A 185 -18.33 -5.87 -4.14
CA ALA A 185 -18.69 -7.21 -4.64
C ALA A 185 -18.30 -7.45 -6.12
N HIS A 186 -18.14 -6.39 -6.91
CA HIS A 186 -17.85 -6.46 -8.35
C HIS A 186 -16.38 -6.12 -8.67
N VAL A 187 -15.54 -5.82 -7.67
CA VAL A 187 -14.17 -5.34 -7.91
C VAL A 187 -13.30 -6.41 -8.58
N ALA A 188 -13.46 -7.68 -8.21
CA ALA A 188 -12.69 -8.76 -8.81
C ALA A 188 -13.01 -8.95 -10.30
N GLU A 189 -14.29 -8.82 -10.67
CA GLU A 189 -14.74 -8.88 -12.07
C GLU A 189 -14.21 -7.69 -12.86
N ALA A 190 -14.26 -6.48 -12.31
CA ALA A 190 -13.72 -5.28 -12.95
C ALA A 190 -12.20 -5.39 -13.17
N VAL A 191 -11.45 -5.97 -12.23
CA VAL A 191 -10.01 -6.22 -12.39
C VAL A 191 -9.77 -7.26 -13.50
N GLU A 192 -10.52 -8.35 -13.53
CA GLU A 192 -10.39 -9.41 -14.55
C GLU A 192 -10.70 -8.89 -15.97
N GLU A 193 -11.76 -8.12 -16.12
CA GLU A 193 -12.13 -7.47 -17.39
C GLU A 193 -11.03 -6.48 -17.83
N THR A 194 -10.55 -5.65 -16.91
CA THR A 194 -9.49 -4.66 -17.18
C THR A 194 -8.19 -5.34 -17.63
N LEU A 195 -7.77 -6.41 -16.94
CA LEU A 195 -6.56 -7.16 -17.30
C LEU A 195 -6.68 -7.80 -18.68
N SER A 196 -7.83 -8.39 -18.98
CA SER A 196 -8.10 -9.01 -20.27
C SER A 196 -8.07 -7.98 -21.42
N GLY A 197 -8.64 -6.79 -21.20
CA GLY A 197 -8.64 -5.71 -22.18
C GLY A 197 -7.29 -5.00 -22.34
N ALA A 198 -6.44 -5.01 -21.30
CA ALA A 198 -5.17 -4.28 -21.28
C ALA A 198 -3.95 -5.10 -21.69
N ALA A 199 -4.07 -6.43 -21.85
CA ALA A 199 -2.94 -7.34 -22.05
C ALA A 199 -1.99 -6.91 -23.19
N GLY A 200 -2.54 -6.52 -24.35
CA GLY A 200 -1.73 -6.05 -25.49
C GLY A 200 -0.99 -4.74 -25.19
N ALA A 201 -1.68 -3.74 -24.65
CA ALA A 201 -1.09 -2.45 -24.30
C ALA A 201 0.02 -2.58 -23.24
N LEU A 202 -0.15 -3.48 -22.26
CA LEU A 202 0.87 -3.76 -21.24
C LEU A 202 2.10 -4.46 -21.84
N ALA A 203 1.90 -5.39 -22.79
CA ALA A 203 3.00 -6.05 -23.49
C ALA A 203 3.82 -5.05 -24.30
N ASP A 204 3.16 -4.15 -25.04
CA ASP A 204 3.82 -3.09 -25.81
C ASP A 204 4.58 -2.12 -24.90
N PHE A 205 3.98 -1.74 -23.77
CA PHE A 205 4.62 -0.88 -22.77
C PHE A 205 5.88 -1.52 -22.17
N ALA A 206 5.81 -2.82 -21.83
CA ALA A 206 6.93 -3.56 -21.27
C ALA A 206 8.08 -3.80 -22.27
N ALA A 207 7.75 -4.05 -23.55
CA ALA A 207 8.74 -4.22 -24.61
C ALA A 207 9.39 -2.88 -25.05
N GLY A 208 8.79 -1.75 -24.66
CA GLY A 208 9.14 -0.42 -25.12
C GLY A 208 10.12 0.36 -24.20
N PRO A 209 9.88 1.66 -23.96
CA PRO A 209 10.85 2.59 -23.34
C PRO A 209 11.33 2.24 -21.92
N LEU A 210 10.62 1.32 -21.25
CA LEU A 210 10.90 0.92 -19.88
C LEU A 210 12.25 0.22 -19.70
N ALA A 211 12.75 -0.43 -20.75
CA ALA A 211 13.97 -1.24 -20.69
C ALA A 211 15.27 -0.44 -20.42
N ARG A 212 15.25 0.89 -20.53
CA ARG A 212 16.46 1.74 -20.45
C ARG A 212 16.28 3.09 -19.72
N GLY A 213 15.12 3.32 -19.09
CA GLY A 213 14.72 4.64 -18.62
C GLY A 213 14.31 4.73 -17.15
N SER A 214 13.77 5.88 -16.76
CA SER A 214 13.02 6.08 -15.50
C SER A 214 11.52 5.95 -15.74
N LEU A 215 10.75 5.78 -14.66
CA LEU A 215 9.29 5.73 -14.71
C LEU A 215 8.67 6.81 -13.81
N ASP A 216 7.89 7.70 -14.41
CA ASP A 216 7.03 8.61 -13.67
C ASP A 216 5.60 8.08 -13.66
N VAL A 217 5.06 7.84 -12.47
CA VAL A 217 3.66 7.43 -12.28
C VAL A 217 2.88 8.62 -11.75
N VAL A 218 1.96 9.13 -12.55
CA VAL A 218 1.24 10.38 -12.27
C VAL A 218 -0.23 10.09 -12.09
N ALA A 219 -0.80 10.53 -10.97
CA ALA A 219 -2.21 10.29 -10.69
C ALA A 219 -2.89 11.46 -9.98
N SER A 220 -4.20 11.55 -10.17
CA SER A 220 -5.04 12.41 -9.34
C SER A 220 -5.04 11.93 -7.88
N ALA A 221 -5.35 12.80 -6.92
CA ALA A 221 -5.36 12.45 -5.49
C ALA A 221 -6.24 11.21 -5.14
N PRO A 222 -7.45 11.02 -5.71
CA PRO A 222 -8.23 9.79 -5.51
C PRO A 222 -7.53 8.50 -5.99
N GLN A 223 -6.55 8.61 -6.90
CA GLN A 223 -5.84 7.50 -7.53
C GLN A 223 -4.37 7.41 -7.09
N LEU A 224 -3.97 8.21 -6.10
CA LEU A 224 -2.57 8.34 -5.71
C LEU A 224 -2.01 7.06 -5.08
N THR A 225 -2.85 6.22 -4.45
CA THR A 225 -2.41 4.89 -3.97
C THR A 225 -1.87 4.06 -5.12
N THR A 226 -2.57 4.03 -6.26
CA THR A 226 -2.13 3.28 -7.44
C THR A 226 -0.79 3.81 -7.94
N ALA A 227 -0.60 5.13 -7.99
CA ALA A 227 0.67 5.70 -8.43
C ALA A 227 1.83 5.35 -7.50
N GLU A 228 1.66 5.53 -6.20
CA GLU A 228 2.70 5.24 -5.20
C GLU A 228 3.03 3.74 -5.14
N ALA A 229 2.01 2.87 -5.22
CA ALA A 229 2.19 1.43 -5.24
C ALA A 229 2.90 0.95 -6.51
N VAL A 230 2.52 1.45 -7.70
CA VAL A 230 3.18 1.10 -8.96
C VAL A 230 4.63 1.58 -8.95
N ALA A 231 4.90 2.82 -8.53
CA ALA A 231 6.28 3.31 -8.45
C ALA A 231 7.13 2.43 -7.51
N LEU A 232 6.61 2.05 -6.35
CA LEU A 232 7.32 1.15 -5.44
C LEU A 232 7.53 -0.24 -6.05
N LEU A 233 6.51 -0.82 -6.70
CA LEU A 233 6.57 -2.10 -7.39
C LEU A 233 7.72 -2.13 -8.40
N PHE A 234 7.86 -1.08 -9.21
CA PHE A 234 8.93 -0.96 -10.19
C PHE A 234 10.32 -0.85 -9.55
N ARG A 235 10.42 -0.23 -8.37
CA ARG A 235 11.69 -0.12 -7.63
C ARG A 235 12.11 -1.43 -6.97
N GLU A 236 11.17 -2.32 -6.64
CA GLU A 236 11.43 -3.56 -5.90
C GLU A 236 11.48 -4.81 -6.78
N GLY A 237 10.72 -4.83 -7.88
CA GLY A 237 10.65 -5.92 -8.84
C GLY A 237 11.72 -5.80 -9.91
N PRO A 238 11.50 -4.98 -10.95
CA PRO A 238 12.44 -4.79 -12.05
C PRO A 238 13.61 -3.85 -11.72
N LEU A 239 13.63 -3.24 -10.53
CA LEU A 239 14.70 -2.34 -10.05
C LEU A 239 14.89 -1.09 -10.94
N VAL A 240 13.78 -0.54 -11.43
CA VAL A 240 13.76 0.65 -12.27
C VAL A 240 13.63 1.91 -11.40
N PRO A 241 14.38 3.00 -11.68
CA PRO A 241 14.14 4.29 -11.05
C PRO A 241 12.71 4.75 -11.35
N ALA A 242 11.84 4.69 -10.34
CA ALA A 242 10.46 5.12 -10.46
C ALA A 242 10.08 6.14 -9.38
N THR A 243 9.21 7.07 -9.74
CA THR A 243 8.65 8.12 -8.87
C THR A 243 7.15 8.21 -9.06
N ALA A 244 6.42 8.42 -7.96
CA ALA A 244 5.00 8.72 -7.99
C ALA A 244 4.76 10.20 -7.72
N CYS A 245 3.83 10.83 -8.44
CA CYS A 245 3.48 12.22 -8.24
C CYS A 245 1.98 12.48 -8.41
N GLY A 246 1.43 13.39 -7.59
CA GLY A 246 0.09 13.93 -7.84
C GLY A 246 0.09 14.78 -9.11
N THR A 247 -0.92 14.66 -9.98
CA THR A 247 -0.97 15.33 -11.29
C THR A 247 -0.62 16.81 -11.24
N ARG A 248 -1.18 17.56 -10.28
CA ARG A 248 -0.89 19.00 -10.15
C ARG A 248 0.54 19.25 -9.68
N THR A 249 1.03 18.50 -8.70
CA THR A 249 2.41 18.60 -8.24
C THR A 249 3.38 18.31 -9.38
N TYR A 250 3.07 17.32 -10.22
CA TYR A 250 3.92 16.93 -11.35
C TYR A 250 4.15 18.08 -12.33
N LEU A 251 3.10 18.85 -12.61
CA LEU A 251 3.15 20.04 -13.47
C LEU A 251 3.97 21.22 -12.89
N HIS A 252 4.35 21.16 -11.62
CA HIS A 252 5.05 22.24 -10.90
C HIS A 252 6.49 21.87 -10.56
N GLY A 253 7.23 21.36 -11.55
CA GLY A 253 8.67 21.09 -11.44
C GLY A 253 9.07 19.65 -11.76
N PRO A 254 8.45 18.61 -11.16
CA PRO A 254 8.82 17.23 -11.44
C PRO A 254 8.77 16.85 -12.93
N MET A 255 7.82 17.38 -13.70
CA MET A 255 7.72 17.17 -15.14
C MET A 255 8.91 17.74 -15.94
N ASP A 256 9.67 18.69 -15.40
CA ASP A 256 10.69 19.40 -16.17
C ASP A 256 11.82 18.47 -16.61
N VAL A 257 12.18 17.49 -15.77
CA VAL A 257 13.22 16.49 -16.06
C VAL A 257 12.76 15.36 -16.99
N ALA A 258 11.46 15.28 -17.31
CA ALA A 258 10.94 14.27 -18.23
C ALA A 258 11.56 14.43 -19.63
N SER A 259 12.09 13.34 -20.17
CA SER A 259 12.82 13.29 -21.45
C SER A 259 12.44 12.05 -22.27
N ALA A 260 13.13 11.80 -23.39
CA ALA A 260 12.98 10.55 -24.16
C ALA A 260 13.26 9.29 -23.32
N GLY A 261 14.05 9.43 -22.25
CA GLY A 261 14.37 8.34 -21.32
C GLY A 261 13.35 8.15 -20.19
N THR A 262 12.23 8.89 -20.18
CA THR A 262 11.22 8.81 -19.13
C THR A 262 9.95 8.13 -19.65
N SER A 263 9.67 6.93 -19.15
CA SER A 263 8.36 6.29 -19.29
C SER A 263 7.36 6.93 -18.36
N HIS A 264 6.09 6.97 -18.79
CA HIS A 264 5.02 7.54 -17.98
C HIS A 264 3.85 6.56 -17.87
N VAL A 265 3.31 6.44 -16.67
CA VAL A 265 2.00 5.81 -16.41
C VAL A 265 1.10 6.88 -15.80
N VAL A 266 0.04 7.26 -16.50
CA VAL A 266 -0.81 8.39 -16.15
C VAL A 266 -2.22 7.89 -15.83
N ILE A 267 -2.68 8.09 -14.59
CA ILE A 267 -3.88 7.46 -14.04
C ILE A 267 -4.89 8.53 -13.61
N GLY A 268 -6.02 8.59 -14.31
CA GLY A 268 -7.11 9.49 -13.96
C GLY A 268 -8.13 9.64 -15.08
N ALA A 269 -8.76 10.81 -15.13
CA ALA A 269 -9.83 11.12 -16.09
C ALA A 269 -9.31 12.09 -17.16
N GLU A 270 -10.19 12.94 -17.69
CA GLU A 270 -9.88 13.89 -18.78
C GLU A 270 -8.63 14.74 -18.54
N ARG A 271 -8.39 15.18 -17.30
CA ARG A 271 -7.19 15.97 -16.96
C ARG A 271 -5.91 15.15 -17.18
N GLU A 272 -5.89 13.93 -16.68
CA GLU A 272 -4.75 13.02 -16.81
C GLU A 272 -4.58 12.55 -18.26
N ALA A 273 -5.67 12.35 -19.00
CA ALA A 273 -5.62 12.09 -20.44
C ALA A 273 -5.02 13.28 -21.22
N ALA A 274 -5.35 14.53 -20.84
CA ALA A 274 -4.75 15.72 -21.43
C ALA A 274 -3.25 15.81 -21.13
N LEU A 275 -2.82 15.51 -19.89
CA LEU A 275 -1.41 15.43 -19.54
C LEU A 275 -0.67 14.37 -20.38
N ALA A 276 -1.26 13.19 -20.54
CA ALA A 276 -0.67 12.14 -21.37
C ALA A 276 -0.44 12.60 -22.82
N ARG A 277 -1.42 13.32 -23.42
CA ARG A 277 -1.27 13.92 -24.76
C ARG A 277 -0.19 15.02 -24.81
N GLN A 278 -0.03 15.80 -23.74
CA GLN A 278 1.01 16.81 -23.67
C GLN A 278 2.41 16.17 -23.60
N LEU A 279 2.55 15.07 -22.85
CA LEU A 279 3.81 14.35 -22.69
C LEU A 279 4.31 13.73 -24.02
N THR A 280 3.40 13.29 -24.89
CA THR A 280 3.78 12.78 -26.22
C THR A 280 4.21 13.90 -27.19
N GLN A 281 3.85 15.15 -26.91
CA GLN A 281 4.20 16.33 -27.71
C GLN A 281 5.43 17.07 -27.18
N LYS A 282 5.85 16.81 -25.93
CA LYS A 282 7.01 17.47 -25.33
C LYS A 282 8.24 17.15 -26.19
N PRO A 283 8.95 18.16 -26.72
CA PRO A 283 10.17 17.92 -27.47
C PRO A 283 11.14 17.17 -26.58
N THR A 284 11.51 15.96 -26.98
CA THR A 284 12.58 15.23 -26.31
C THR A 284 13.87 15.97 -26.64
N GLY A 285 14.34 16.79 -25.72
CA GLY A 285 15.61 17.49 -25.87
C GLY A 285 16.71 16.50 -26.28
N SER A 286 17.41 16.85 -27.35
CA SER A 286 18.58 16.14 -27.89
C SER A 286 19.73 16.09 -26.89
#